data_AF-A0A106PLS9-F1
#
_entry.id   AF-A0A106PLS9-F1
#
_cell.length_a   1.000
_cell.length_b   1.000
_cell.length_c   1.000
_cell.angle_alpha   90.00
_cell.angle_beta   90.00
_cell.angle_gamma   90.00
#
_symmetry.space_group_name_H-M   'P 1'
#
loop_
_entity.id
_entity.type
_entity.pdbx_description
1 polymer ?
#
loop_
_entity_poly.entity_id
_entity_poly.type
_entity_poly.pdbx_seq_one_letter_code
_entity_poly.pdbx_strand_id
1 'polypeptide(L)'
;MKIQTSTGEKEVTLHVFPALTGFDLDRRYRVDYVMERESRTKRLAYTLDVLAHAEVAGARLDNEQAINAALESWKNVEAVFHAVLAYNEVDLELAEEKARWFEFAGSELAASFVAEAAQLLAPLAQIIDQQKSE
;
A
#
# COMPACT_ATOMS: atom_id res chain seq x y z
N MET A 1 -3.79 11.85 12.25
CA MET A 1 -3.39 10.52 12.80
C MET A 1 -1.88 10.49 12.97
N LYS A 2 -1.29 9.42 13.53
CA LYS A 2 0.17 9.31 13.66
C LYS A 2 0.68 7.98 13.11
N ILE A 3 1.90 7.99 12.57
CA ILE A 3 2.60 6.80 12.07
C ILE A 3 3.99 6.69 12.71
N GLN A 4 4.49 5.47 12.85
CA GLN A 4 5.85 5.23 13.32
C GLN A 4 6.80 5.11 12.13
N THR A 5 7.87 5.90 12.15
CA THR A 5 8.96 5.84 11.16
C THR A 5 10.29 5.56 11.85
N SER A 6 11.35 5.31 11.07
CA SER A 6 12.71 5.13 11.58
C SER A 6 13.24 6.37 12.30
N THR A 7 12.73 7.55 11.95
CA THR A 7 13.11 8.84 12.54
C THR A 7 12.20 9.26 13.71
N GLY A 8 11.21 8.43 14.07
CA GLY A 8 10.29 8.67 15.17
C GLY A 8 8.82 8.67 14.74
N GLU A 9 7.97 9.11 15.65
CA GLU A 9 6.54 9.28 15.37
C GLU A 9 6.32 10.54 14.51
N LYS A 10 5.60 10.39 13.39
CA LYS A 10 5.24 11.50 12.50
C LYS A 10 3.74 11.73 12.50
N GLU A 11 3.35 13.00 12.51
CA GLU A 11 1.95 13.40 12.35
C GLU A 11 1.54 13.35 10.88
N VAL A 12 0.34 12.82 10.65
CA VAL A 12 -0.31 12.74 9.34
C VAL A 12 -1.56 13.60 9.35
N THR A 13 -1.58 14.59 8.46
CA THR A 13 -2.73 15.44 8.18
C THR A 13 -3.49 14.87 6.98
N LEU A 14 -4.81 14.74 7.12
CA LEU A 14 -5.69 14.25 6.07
C LEU A 14 -6.49 15.43 5.51
N HIS A 15 -6.69 15.44 4.20
CA HIS A 15 -7.42 16.49 3.50
C HIS A 15 -8.69 15.95 2.87
N VAL A 16 -9.69 16.82 2.80
CA VAL A 16 -10.96 16.52 2.14
C VAL A 16 -10.76 16.52 0.62
N PHE A 17 -11.36 15.58 -0.07
CA PHE A 17 -11.40 15.52 -1.52
C PHE A 17 -12.20 16.71 -2.06
N PRO A 18 -11.68 17.44 -3.07
CA PRO A 18 -12.52 18.33 -3.86
C PRO A 18 -13.70 17.55 -4.44
N ALA A 19 -14.90 18.15 -4.50
CA ALA A 19 -16.14 17.43 -4.80
C ALA A 19 -16.08 16.54 -6.07
N LEU A 20 -15.55 17.05 -7.18
CA LEU A 20 -15.42 16.29 -8.43
C LEU A 20 -14.36 15.18 -8.33
N THR A 21 -13.26 15.45 -7.63
CA THR A 21 -12.22 14.47 -7.36
C THR A 21 -12.75 13.34 -6.49
N GLY A 22 -13.50 13.68 -5.43
CA GLY A 22 -14.12 12.69 -4.55
C GLY A 22 -15.10 11.80 -5.29
N PHE A 23 -15.95 12.37 -6.15
CA PHE A 23 -16.87 11.60 -6.98
C PHE A 23 -16.15 10.61 -7.93
N ASP A 24 -15.07 11.05 -8.58
CA ASP A 24 -14.29 10.15 -9.45
C ASP A 24 -13.54 9.08 -8.64
N LEU A 25 -12.92 9.45 -7.51
CA LEU A 25 -12.17 8.51 -6.67
C LEU A 25 -13.08 7.45 -6.03
N ASP A 26 -14.26 7.83 -5.54
CA ASP A 26 -15.24 6.88 -5.02
C ASP A 26 -15.73 5.89 -6.11
N ARG A 27 -15.97 6.39 -7.33
CA ARG A 27 -16.29 5.51 -8.48
C ARG A 27 -15.12 4.58 -8.82
N ARG A 28 -13.90 5.11 -8.86
CA ARG A 28 -12.68 4.36 -9.19
C ARG A 28 -12.29 3.35 -8.13
N TYR A 29 -12.62 3.58 -6.85
CA TYR A 29 -12.43 2.57 -5.82
C TYR A 29 -13.12 1.25 -6.20
N ARG A 30 -14.38 1.33 -6.63
CA ARG A 30 -15.17 0.16 -7.05
C ARG A 30 -14.61 -0.50 -8.31
N VAL A 31 -14.15 0.29 -9.28
CA VAL A 31 -13.70 -0.21 -10.59
C VAL A 31 -12.22 -0.63 -10.59
N ASP A 32 -11.32 0.30 -10.30
CA ASP A 32 -9.87 0.12 -10.42
C ASP A 32 -9.29 -0.69 -9.26
N TYR A 33 -9.81 -0.51 -8.04
CA TYR A 33 -9.26 -1.14 -6.84
C TYR A 33 -9.94 -2.47 -6.48
N VAL A 34 -11.27 -2.54 -6.56
CA VAL A 34 -12.05 -3.73 -6.18
C VAL A 34 -12.23 -4.71 -7.34
N MET A 35 -12.66 -4.24 -8.51
CA MET A 35 -13.03 -5.10 -9.65
C MET A 35 -11.84 -5.49 -10.55
N GLU A 36 -10.93 -4.57 -10.85
CA GLU A 36 -9.80 -4.81 -11.75
C GLU A 36 -8.53 -5.29 -11.02
N ARG A 37 -8.63 -6.41 -10.30
CA ARG A 37 -7.52 -6.97 -9.50
C ARG A 37 -6.24 -7.27 -10.30
N GLU A 38 -6.38 -7.55 -11.60
CA GLU A 38 -5.28 -7.92 -12.48
C GLU A 38 -4.43 -6.73 -12.97
N SER A 39 -4.97 -5.49 -12.93
CA SER A 39 -4.24 -4.32 -13.40
C SER A 39 -3.48 -3.62 -12.28
N ARG A 40 -2.24 -4.07 -12.04
CA ARG A 40 -1.32 -3.42 -11.07
C ARG A 40 -1.18 -1.91 -11.32
N THR A 41 -1.11 -1.50 -12.58
CA THR A 41 -0.93 -0.08 -12.95
C THR A 41 -2.10 0.79 -12.53
N LYS A 42 -3.35 0.33 -12.72
CA LYS A 42 -4.54 1.09 -12.31
C LYS A 42 -4.66 1.19 -10.80
N ARG A 43 -4.38 0.10 -10.08
CA ARG A 43 -4.33 0.12 -8.60
C ARG A 43 -3.29 1.08 -8.07
N LEU A 44 -2.09 1.08 -8.66
CA LEU A 44 -1.03 2.02 -8.27
C LEU A 44 -1.44 3.47 -8.52
N ALA A 45 -1.97 3.78 -9.71
CA ALA A 45 -2.44 5.13 -10.03
C ALA A 45 -3.53 5.61 -9.05
N TYR A 46 -4.49 4.74 -8.73
CA TYR A 46 -5.51 5.03 -7.72
C TYR A 46 -4.92 5.29 -6.33
N THR A 47 -3.98 4.44 -5.89
CA THR A 47 -3.30 4.64 -4.60
C THR A 47 -2.57 5.97 -4.53
N LEU A 48 -1.87 6.37 -5.60
CA LEU A 48 -1.20 7.66 -5.66
C LEU A 48 -2.17 8.83 -5.58
N ASP A 49 -3.28 8.77 -6.34
CA ASP A 49 -4.30 9.84 -6.34
C ASP A 49 -4.97 10.01 -4.96
N VAL A 50 -5.21 8.90 -4.25
CA VAL A 50 -5.74 8.94 -2.88
C VAL A 50 -4.70 9.53 -1.93
N LEU A 51 -3.46 9.04 -1.95
CA LEU A 51 -2.42 9.51 -1.02
C LEU A 51 -2.07 10.99 -1.20
N ALA A 52 -2.23 11.56 -2.41
CA ALA A 52 -2.02 13.00 -2.66
C ALA A 52 -2.88 13.95 -1.80
N HIS A 53 -3.89 13.40 -1.10
CA HIS A 53 -4.76 14.10 -0.16
C HIS A 53 -4.33 13.88 1.30
N ALA A 54 -3.09 13.48 1.54
CA ALA A 54 -2.47 13.45 2.86
C ALA A 54 -1.11 14.16 2.87
N GLU A 55 -0.74 14.62 4.06
CA GLU A 55 0.55 15.22 4.37
C GLU A 55 1.17 14.53 5.57
N VAL A 56 2.50 14.37 5.54
CA VAL A 56 3.28 13.83 6.66
C VAL A 56 4.29 14.87 7.07
N ALA A 57 4.20 15.36 8.31
CA ALA A 57 5.05 16.45 8.81
C ALA A 57 5.10 17.67 7.86
N GLY A 58 3.97 18.00 7.22
CA GLY A 58 3.84 19.13 6.27
C GLY A 58 4.32 18.86 4.84
N ALA A 59 4.76 17.63 4.52
CA ALA A 59 5.10 17.24 3.15
C ALA A 59 3.95 16.47 2.50
N ARG A 60 3.50 16.93 1.31
CA ARG A 60 2.44 16.28 0.54
C ARG A 60 2.90 14.95 -0.05
N LEU A 61 2.02 13.97 -0.06
CA LEU A 61 2.26 12.64 -0.61
C LEU A 61 1.80 12.55 -2.08
N ASP A 62 2.27 13.45 -2.92
CA ASP A 62 1.78 13.64 -4.30
C ASP A 62 2.55 12.83 -5.36
N ASN A 63 3.62 12.13 -4.97
CA ASN A 63 4.42 11.29 -5.86
C ASN A 63 5.11 10.15 -5.11
N GLU A 64 5.60 9.15 -5.85
CA GLU A 64 6.24 7.96 -5.27
C GLU A 64 7.47 8.28 -4.41
N GLN A 65 8.27 9.27 -4.79
CA GLN A 65 9.47 9.63 -4.03
C GLN A 65 9.08 10.21 -2.66
N ALA A 66 8.11 11.12 -2.63
CA ALA A 66 7.59 11.70 -1.40
C ALA A 66 6.94 10.63 -0.50
N ILE A 67 6.17 9.72 -1.08
CA ILE A 67 5.53 8.60 -0.37
C ILE A 67 6.57 7.69 0.29
N ASN A 68 7.57 7.23 -0.48
CA ASN A 68 8.60 6.33 0.03
C ASN A 68 9.44 7.00 1.12
N ALA A 69 9.79 8.28 0.96
CA ALA A 69 10.56 9.04 1.95
C ALA A 69 9.77 9.33 3.24
N ALA A 70 8.46 9.60 3.12
CA ALA A 70 7.64 9.99 4.26
C ALA A 70 7.11 8.79 5.05
N LEU A 71 6.68 7.73 4.36
CA LEU A 71 5.99 6.59 4.96
C LEU A 71 6.92 5.42 5.27
N GLU A 72 8.02 5.26 4.52
CA GLU A 72 9.12 4.29 4.73
C GLU A 72 8.75 2.79 4.71
N SER A 73 7.48 2.44 4.92
CA SER A 73 7.00 1.06 4.98
C SER A 73 5.62 0.92 4.34
N TRP A 74 5.38 -0.23 3.73
CA TRP A 74 4.09 -0.56 3.13
C TRP A 74 2.93 -0.51 4.15
N LYS A 75 3.19 -0.81 5.42
CA LYS A 75 2.19 -0.72 6.50
C LYS A 75 1.73 0.72 6.73
N ASN A 76 2.67 1.67 6.70
CA ASN A 76 2.33 3.08 6.82
C ASN A 76 1.59 3.59 5.57
N VAL A 77 1.97 3.12 4.38
CA VAL A 77 1.24 3.38 3.13
C VAL A 77 -0.22 2.92 3.24
N GLU A 78 -0.43 1.67 3.64
CA GLU A 78 -1.76 1.09 3.82
C GLU A 78 -2.58 1.84 4.88
N ALA A 79 -1.99 2.14 6.03
CA ALA A 79 -2.65 2.84 7.12
C ALA A 79 -3.10 4.25 6.70
N VAL A 80 -2.23 5.02 6.05
CA VAL A 80 -2.55 6.37 5.58
C VAL A 80 -3.57 6.32 4.46
N PHE A 81 -3.43 5.41 3.50
CA PHE A 81 -4.39 5.22 2.42
C PHE A 81 -5.80 4.95 2.96
N HIS A 82 -5.96 3.99 3.87
CA HIS A 82 -7.26 3.68 4.46
C HIS A 82 -7.81 4.83 5.30
N ALA A 83 -6.93 5.55 6.02
CA ALA A 83 -7.36 6.71 6.78
C ALA A 83 -7.86 7.85 5.88
N VAL A 84 -7.22 8.10 4.73
CA VAL A 84 -7.69 9.08 3.74
C VAL A 84 -9.07 8.68 3.20
N LEU A 85 -9.26 7.42 2.83
CA LEU A 85 -10.56 6.94 2.33
C LEU A 85 -11.66 7.09 3.40
N ALA A 86 -11.38 6.67 4.63
CA ALA A 86 -12.33 6.77 5.74
C ALA A 86 -12.65 8.24 6.09
N TYR A 87 -11.65 9.12 6.08
CA TYR A 87 -11.83 10.55 6.34
C TYR A 87 -12.71 11.23 5.28
N ASN A 88 -12.69 10.71 4.06
CA ASN A 88 -13.47 11.20 2.93
C ASN A 88 -14.78 10.44 2.70
N GLU A 89 -15.19 9.60 3.66
CA GLU A 89 -16.44 8.82 3.60
C GLU A 89 -16.56 7.98 2.32
N VAL A 90 -15.43 7.57 1.73
CA VAL A 90 -15.45 6.59 0.64
C VAL A 90 -15.89 5.28 1.24
N ASP A 91 -17.03 4.77 0.78
CA ASP A 91 -17.73 3.65 1.39
C ASP A 91 -16.84 2.40 1.49
N LEU A 92 -16.40 2.10 2.71
CA LEU A 92 -15.57 0.95 3.05
C LEU A 92 -16.40 -0.25 3.56
N GLU A 93 -17.75 -0.20 3.51
CA GLU A 93 -18.65 -1.26 3.98
C GLU A 93 -18.58 -2.52 3.10
N LEU A 94 -17.48 -3.25 3.31
CA LEU A 94 -17.35 -4.70 3.16
C LEU A 94 -16.68 -5.25 4.42
N ALA A 95 -17.12 -4.81 5.60
CA ALA A 95 -16.51 -5.18 6.88
C ALA A 95 -16.55 -6.69 7.17
N GLU A 96 -17.57 -7.42 6.71
CA GLU A 96 -17.65 -8.88 6.84
C GLU A 96 -16.83 -9.63 5.78
N GLU A 97 -16.53 -9.01 4.64
CA GLU A 97 -15.71 -9.61 3.58
C GLU A 97 -14.21 -9.35 3.80
N LYS A 98 -13.86 -8.26 4.48
CA LYS A 98 -12.48 -7.92 4.90
C LYS A 98 -11.84 -9.02 5.74
N ALA A 99 -12.58 -9.65 6.66
CA ALA A 99 -12.03 -10.72 7.49
C ALA A 99 -11.56 -11.94 6.65
N ARG A 100 -12.33 -12.31 5.61
CA ARG A 100 -11.95 -13.42 4.71
C ARG A 100 -10.90 -13.01 3.69
N TRP A 101 -10.89 -11.76 3.24
CA TRP A 101 -9.93 -11.31 2.23
C TRP A 101 -8.54 -11.09 2.80
N PHE A 102 -8.37 -10.60 4.03
CA PHE A 102 -7.05 -10.51 4.66
C PHE A 102 -6.45 -11.88 4.99
N GLU A 103 -7.29 -12.88 5.29
CA GLU A 103 -6.86 -14.28 5.47
C GLU A 103 -6.35 -14.89 4.14
N PHE A 104 -6.93 -14.48 3.00
CA PHE A 104 -6.54 -14.95 1.67
C PHE A 104 -5.39 -14.13 1.06
N ALA A 105 -5.42 -12.81 1.16
CA ALA A 105 -4.37 -11.91 0.67
C ALA A 105 -3.09 -12.01 1.51
N GLY A 106 -3.20 -12.27 2.83
CA GLY A 106 -2.05 -12.57 3.68
C GLY A 106 -1.35 -13.86 3.28
N SER A 107 -2.07 -14.87 2.78
CA SER A 107 -1.47 -16.11 2.30
C SER A 107 -0.86 -15.97 0.90
N GLU A 108 -1.46 -15.18 0.00
CA GLU A 108 -0.88 -14.93 -1.33
C GLU A 108 0.30 -13.94 -1.32
N LEU A 109 0.27 -12.88 -0.51
CA LEU A 109 1.42 -11.98 -0.34
C LEU A 109 2.59 -12.66 0.39
N ALA A 110 2.30 -13.53 1.37
CA ALA A 110 3.34 -14.35 1.99
C ALA A 110 3.90 -15.37 0.99
N ALA A 111 3.07 -15.98 0.14
CA ALA A 111 3.52 -16.90 -0.90
C ALA A 111 4.38 -16.20 -1.96
N SER A 112 4.02 -14.99 -2.40
CA SER A 112 4.84 -14.22 -3.35
C SER A 112 6.16 -13.76 -2.71
N PHE A 113 6.15 -13.37 -1.42
CA PHE A 113 7.38 -13.04 -0.70
C PHE A 113 8.30 -14.25 -0.48
N VAL A 114 7.74 -15.42 -0.15
CA VAL A 114 8.52 -16.66 -0.01
C VAL A 114 9.05 -17.13 -1.36
N ALA A 115 8.29 -16.99 -2.44
CA ALA A 115 8.74 -17.32 -3.78
C ALA A 115 9.86 -16.38 -4.28
N GLU A 116 9.74 -15.07 -4.04
CA GLU A 116 10.78 -14.10 -4.38
C GLU A 116 12.03 -14.25 -3.49
N ALA A 117 11.86 -14.51 -2.18
CA ALA A 117 12.99 -14.80 -1.28
C ALA A 117 13.68 -16.13 -1.63
N ALA A 118 12.94 -17.16 -2.03
CA ALA A 118 13.50 -18.44 -2.47
C ALA A 118 14.29 -18.29 -3.78
N GLN A 119 13.83 -17.45 -4.72
CA GLN A 119 14.59 -17.14 -5.94
C GLN A 119 15.86 -16.33 -5.66
N LEU A 120 15.85 -15.46 -4.64
CA LEU A 120 17.03 -14.69 -4.23
C LEU A 120 18.05 -15.55 -3.45
N LEU A 121 17.59 -16.55 -2.70
CA LEU A 121 18.45 -17.47 -1.93
C LEU A 121 18.94 -18.68 -2.75
N ALA A 122 18.27 -19.02 -3.85
CA ALA A 122 18.65 -20.10 -4.76
C ALA A 122 20.11 -19.99 -5.30
N PRO A 123 20.59 -18.84 -5.80
CA PRO A 123 21.98 -18.72 -6.24
C PRO A 123 22.99 -18.78 -5.07
N LEU A 124 22.61 -18.32 -3.88
CA LEU A 124 23.45 -18.43 -2.67
C LEU A 124 23.61 -19.88 -2.20
N ALA A 125 22.57 -20.70 -2.32
CA ALA A 125 22.63 -22.13 -2.01
C ALA A 125 23.55 -22.89 -2.98
N GLN A 126 23.56 -22.53 -4.27
CA GLN A 126 24.44 -23.14 -5.28
C GLN A 126 25.92 -22.78 -5.07
N ILE A 127 26.21 -21.55 -4.63
CA ILE A 127 27.58 -21.12 -4.31
C ILE A 127 28.13 -21.83 -3.07
N ILE A 128 27.28 -22.06 -2.05
CA ILE A 128 27.66 -22.79 -0.83
C ILE A 128 27.91 -24.28 -1.11
N ASP A 129 27.17 -24.89 -2.04
CA ASP A 129 27.38 -26.30 -2.44
C ASP A 129 28.63 -26.48 -3.31
N GLN A 130 28.95 -25.52 -4.16
CA GLN A 130 30.19 -25.54 -4.96
C GLN A 130 31.44 -25.38 -4.10
N GLN A 131 31.41 -24.55 -3.04
CA GLN A 131 32.56 -24.35 -2.13
C GLN A 131 32.78 -25.47 -1.10
N LYS A 132 31.83 -26.40 -0.94
CA LYS A 132 32.02 -27.63 -0.15
C LYS A 132 32.56 -28.81 -0.96
N SER A 133 32.64 -28.66 -2.29
CA SER A 133 33.00 -29.71 -3.23
C SER A 133 34.44 -29.59 -3.75
N GLU A 134 35.20 -28.62 -3.24
CA GLU A 134 36.68 -28.54 -3.31
C GLU A 134 37.28 -28.89 -1.94
#